data_AF-A0A7T8KGV6-F1
#
_entry.id   AF-A0A7T8KGV6-F1
#
_cell.length_a   1.000
_cell.length_b   1.000
_cell.length_c   1.000
_cell.angle_alpha   90.00
_cell.angle_beta   90.00
_cell.angle_gamma   90.00
#
_symmetry.space_group_name_H-M   'P 1'
#
loop_
_entity.id
_entity.type
_entity.pdbx_description
1 polymer ?
#
loop_
_entity_poly.entity_id
_entity_poly.type
_entity_poly.pdbx_seq_one_letter_code
_entity_poly.pdbx_strand_id
1 'polypeptide(L)'
;MEEEKRHANFAYFRAGRSPKEVIEFFNYPKSTVYDQWKAWNSFKKNDSHRKKATDEFVAEVKRKVNEDGNKWAAHEALDGPGGEWEALCLPAGLGSAHKSRETQAWLLENLPYHWSPDLWPPSSPDCNPLDYFFWGMVENKTNKHAHNTLDSLRAAIVEEFANMKKDVVAKACGCFRHCLEMVVAADGSYIEK
;
A
#
# COMPACT_ATOMS: atom_id res chain seq x y z
N MET A 1 -5.48 31.03 10.88
CA MET A 1 -5.89 32.06 9.90
C MET A 1 -5.79 31.57 8.44
N GLU A 2 -4.62 31.45 7.80
CA GLU A 2 -4.57 31.03 6.37
C GLU A 2 -4.95 29.55 6.13
N GLU A 3 -4.59 28.66 7.05
CA GLU A 3 -4.98 27.25 6.97
C GLU A 3 -6.50 27.05 7.15
N GLU A 4 -7.14 27.84 7.99
CA GLU A 4 -8.60 27.85 8.18
C GLU A 4 -9.32 28.35 6.93
N LYS A 5 -8.81 29.40 6.28
CA LYS A 5 -9.33 29.88 4.98
C LYS A 5 -9.22 28.81 3.91
N ARG A 6 -8.11 28.09 3.86
CA ARG A 6 -7.91 26.95 2.94
C ARG A 6 -8.92 25.84 3.20
N HIS A 7 -9.13 25.46 4.46
CA HIS A 7 -10.13 24.45 4.82
C HIS A 7 -11.56 24.89 4.43
N ALA A 8 -11.94 26.13 4.72
CA ALA A 8 -13.24 26.68 4.37
C ALA A 8 -13.48 26.70 2.84
N ASN A 9 -12.50 27.17 2.07
CA ASN A 9 -12.59 27.20 0.61
C ASN A 9 -12.68 25.78 0.02
N PHE A 10 -11.89 24.83 0.54
CA PHE A 10 -11.93 23.44 0.09
C PHE A 10 -13.27 22.78 0.40
N ALA A 11 -13.90 23.07 1.54
CA ALA A 11 -15.25 22.60 1.85
C ALA A 11 -16.30 23.14 0.85
N TYR A 12 -16.20 24.41 0.47
CA TYR A 12 -17.09 25.01 -0.52
C TYR A 12 -16.88 24.43 -1.94
N PHE A 13 -15.63 24.26 -2.36
CA PHE A 13 -15.33 23.62 -3.65
C PHE A 13 -15.78 22.17 -3.69
N ARG A 14 -15.67 21.44 -2.56
CA ARG A 14 -16.23 20.09 -2.41
C ARG A 14 -17.75 20.08 -2.59
N ALA A 15 -18.44 21.11 -2.11
CA ALA A 15 -19.88 21.30 -2.31
C ALA A 15 -20.25 21.80 -3.73
N GLY A 16 -19.30 21.87 -4.67
CA GLY A 16 -19.54 22.26 -6.05
C GLY A 16 -19.60 23.77 -6.30
N ARG A 17 -19.23 24.60 -5.31
CA ARG A 17 -19.24 26.06 -5.45
C ARG A 17 -18.08 26.56 -6.30
N SER A 18 -18.35 27.60 -7.08
CA SER A 18 -17.37 28.28 -7.93
C SER A 18 -16.47 29.22 -7.11
N PRO A 19 -15.25 29.55 -7.60
CA PRO A 19 -14.40 30.58 -6.99
C PRO A 19 -15.12 31.91 -6.77
N LYS A 20 -16.03 32.28 -7.68
CA LYS A 20 -16.79 33.53 -7.60
C LYS A 20 -17.73 33.53 -6.39
N GLU A 21 -18.48 32.46 -6.17
CA GLU A 21 -19.36 32.30 -5.00
C GLU A 21 -18.55 32.35 -3.68
N VAL A 22 -17.35 31.76 -3.66
CA VAL A 22 -16.45 31.77 -2.49
C VAL A 22 -15.91 33.17 -2.20
N ILE A 23 -15.50 33.91 -3.25
CA ILE A 23 -15.07 35.31 -3.13
C ILE A 23 -16.21 36.18 -2.60
N GLU A 24 -17.41 36.02 -3.15
CA GLU A 24 -18.59 36.80 -2.75
C GLU A 24 -19.01 36.51 -1.31
N PHE A 25 -18.94 35.25 -0.87
CA PHE A 25 -19.36 34.86 0.48
C PHE A 25 -18.33 35.23 1.56
N PHE A 26 -17.06 34.86 1.36
CA PHE A 26 -16.03 35.04 2.38
C PHE A 26 -15.29 36.39 2.29
N ASN A 27 -15.50 37.14 1.20
CA ASN A 27 -14.77 38.37 0.87
C ASN A 27 -13.23 38.17 0.89
N TYR A 28 -12.77 36.98 0.50
CA TYR A 28 -11.34 36.66 0.43
C TYR A 28 -10.69 37.22 -0.84
N PRO A 29 -9.37 37.48 -0.83
CA PRO A 29 -8.66 37.95 -2.02
C PRO A 29 -8.82 36.99 -3.20
N LYS A 30 -9.09 37.53 -4.39
CA LYS A 30 -9.29 36.74 -5.61
C LYS A 30 -8.11 35.80 -5.88
N SER A 31 -6.88 36.29 -5.73
CA SER A 31 -5.66 35.48 -5.91
C SER A 31 -5.67 34.22 -5.04
N THR A 32 -5.92 34.38 -3.74
CA THR A 32 -5.99 33.27 -2.78
C THR A 32 -7.02 32.22 -3.16
N VAL A 33 -8.24 32.64 -3.53
CA VAL A 33 -9.32 31.70 -3.88
C VAL A 33 -9.00 30.96 -5.18
N TYR A 34 -8.47 31.64 -6.19
CA TYR A 34 -8.13 31.01 -7.47
C TYR A 34 -6.91 30.08 -7.38
N ASP A 35 -5.91 30.40 -6.58
CA ASP A 35 -4.76 29.51 -6.36
C ASP A 35 -5.18 28.26 -5.58
N GLN A 36 -6.03 28.41 -4.57
CA GLN A 36 -6.61 27.28 -3.85
C GLN A 36 -7.56 26.45 -4.72
N TRP A 37 -8.29 27.07 -5.65
CA TRP A 37 -9.13 26.36 -6.63
C TRP A 37 -8.29 25.54 -7.63
N LYS A 38 -7.14 26.06 -8.09
CA LYS A 38 -6.20 25.26 -8.89
C LYS A 38 -5.68 24.07 -8.10
N ALA A 39 -5.27 24.29 -6.85
CA ALA A 39 -4.82 23.22 -5.96
C ALA A 39 -5.91 22.16 -5.73
N TRP A 40 -7.16 22.60 -5.53
CA TRP A 40 -8.32 21.72 -5.40
C TRP A 40 -8.58 20.88 -6.65
N ASN A 41 -8.51 21.47 -7.85
CA ASN A 41 -8.70 20.73 -9.10
C ASN A 41 -7.57 19.72 -9.35
N SER A 42 -6.33 20.05 -9.00
CA SER A 42 -5.21 19.12 -9.04
C SER A 42 -5.44 17.95 -8.07
N PHE A 43 -5.84 18.26 -6.82
CA PHE A 43 -6.22 17.25 -5.83
C PHE A 43 -7.35 16.35 -6.32
N LYS A 44 -8.44 16.91 -6.85
CA LYS A 44 -9.59 16.15 -7.38
C LYS A 44 -9.21 15.22 -8.54
N LYS A 45 -8.33 15.66 -9.44
CA LYS A 45 -7.82 14.79 -10.52
C LYS A 45 -7.03 13.61 -9.95
N ASN A 46 -6.15 13.87 -8.99
CA ASN A 46 -5.37 12.82 -8.33
C ASN A 46 -6.26 11.86 -7.52
N ASP A 47 -7.30 12.38 -6.86
CA ASP A 47 -8.29 11.59 -6.12
C ASP A 47 -9.10 10.68 -7.05
N SER A 48 -9.51 11.19 -8.22
CA SER A 48 -10.16 10.39 -9.25
C SER A 48 -9.25 9.29 -9.81
N HIS A 49 -7.97 9.57 -10.05
CA HIS A 49 -7.01 8.56 -10.48
C HIS A 49 -6.78 7.50 -9.39
N ARG A 50 -6.69 7.92 -8.13
CA ARG A 50 -6.55 7.01 -6.98
C ARG A 50 -7.76 6.10 -6.88
N LYS A 51 -8.98 6.66 -6.94
CA LYS A 51 -10.22 5.88 -6.91
C LYS A 51 -10.28 4.86 -8.05
N LYS A 52 -9.92 5.28 -9.28
CA LYS A 52 -9.86 4.36 -10.42
C LYS A 52 -8.89 3.19 -10.17
N ALA A 53 -7.70 3.48 -9.67
CA ALA A 53 -6.71 2.43 -9.36
C ALA A 53 -7.21 1.49 -8.25
N THR A 54 -7.90 2.03 -7.23
CA THR A 54 -8.57 1.24 -6.19
C THR A 54 -9.64 0.32 -6.77
N ASP A 55 -10.50 0.82 -7.65
CA ASP A 55 -11.57 0.04 -8.29
C ASP A 55 -10.99 -1.08 -9.18
N GLU A 56 -9.93 -0.78 -9.95
CA GLU A 56 -9.21 -1.75 -10.79
C GLU A 56 -8.52 -2.83 -9.94
N PHE A 57 -7.87 -2.45 -8.84
CA PHE A 57 -7.30 -3.39 -7.87
C PHE A 57 -8.36 -4.31 -7.29
N VAL A 58 -9.47 -3.75 -6.79
CA VAL A 58 -10.57 -4.52 -6.20
C VAL A 58 -11.17 -5.48 -7.23
N ALA A 59 -11.32 -5.08 -8.48
CA ALA A 59 -11.81 -5.93 -9.56
C ALA A 59 -10.84 -7.10 -9.84
N GLU A 60 -9.54 -6.83 -9.91
CA GLU A 60 -8.53 -7.85 -10.17
C GLU A 60 -8.35 -8.82 -9.00
N VAL A 61 -8.42 -8.33 -7.76
CA VAL A 61 -8.51 -9.17 -6.56
C VAL A 61 -9.72 -10.09 -6.67
N LYS A 62 -10.92 -9.57 -6.95
CA LYS A 62 -12.13 -10.39 -7.12
C LYS A 62 -11.94 -11.45 -8.21
N ARG A 63 -11.32 -11.10 -9.34
CA ARG A 63 -11.01 -12.05 -10.42
C ARG A 63 -10.11 -13.19 -9.93
N LYS A 64 -8.94 -12.86 -9.36
CA LYS A 64 -7.95 -13.85 -8.89
C LYS A 64 -8.45 -14.71 -7.72
N VAL A 65 -9.23 -14.12 -6.80
CA VAL A 65 -9.87 -14.83 -5.68
C VAL A 65 -10.86 -15.88 -6.18
N ASN A 66 -11.62 -15.56 -7.24
CA ASN A 66 -12.67 -16.43 -7.80
C ASN A 66 -12.13 -17.50 -8.76
N GLU A 67 -11.11 -17.19 -9.56
CA GLU A 67 -10.59 -18.11 -10.60
C GLU A 67 -9.62 -19.17 -10.05
N ASP A 68 -8.74 -18.81 -9.10
CA ASP A 68 -7.61 -19.66 -8.74
C ASP A 68 -7.81 -20.52 -7.48
N GLY A 69 -8.99 -20.45 -6.84
CA GLY A 69 -9.36 -21.38 -5.76
C GLY A 69 -8.36 -21.45 -4.61
N ASN A 70 -7.57 -20.38 -4.36
CA ASN A 70 -6.54 -20.28 -3.33
C ASN A 70 -5.15 -20.87 -3.65
N LYS A 71 -4.87 -21.24 -4.91
CA LYS A 71 -3.55 -21.77 -5.33
C LYS A 71 -2.36 -20.82 -5.05
N TRP A 72 -2.62 -19.52 -5.01
CA TRP A 72 -1.63 -18.49 -4.73
C TRP A 72 -1.25 -18.39 -3.23
N ALA A 73 -2.06 -18.95 -2.34
CA ALA A 73 -1.83 -18.87 -0.90
C ALA A 73 -1.09 -20.12 -0.42
N ALA A 74 0.20 -19.92 -0.11
CA ALA A 74 1.08 -20.82 0.64
C ALA A 74 1.52 -22.15 -0.01
N HIS A 75 0.75 -22.78 -0.91
CA HIS A 75 1.10 -24.15 -1.35
C HIS A 75 2.31 -24.20 -2.30
N GLU A 76 2.46 -23.28 -3.26
CA GLU A 76 3.65 -23.25 -4.13
C GLU A 76 4.87 -22.59 -3.45
N ALA A 77 4.65 -21.62 -2.56
CA ALA A 77 5.72 -20.88 -1.88
C ALA A 77 6.52 -21.72 -0.86
N LEU A 78 5.97 -22.86 -0.39
CA LEU A 78 6.62 -23.73 0.61
C LEU A 78 7.37 -24.92 -0.01
N ASP A 79 7.00 -25.31 -1.24
CA ASP A 79 7.47 -26.54 -1.90
C ASP A 79 8.50 -26.28 -3.03
N GLY A 80 8.72 -25.02 -3.43
CA GLY A 80 9.75 -24.63 -4.39
C GLY A 80 11.19 -24.69 -3.82
N PRO A 81 12.19 -25.10 -4.62
CA PRO A 81 13.58 -25.16 -4.18
C PRO A 81 14.13 -23.74 -3.98
N GLY A 82 14.17 -23.26 -2.74
CA GLY A 82 14.88 -22.01 -2.39
C GLY A 82 14.03 -20.85 -1.91
N GLY A 83 12.82 -21.04 -1.39
CA GLY A 83 12.14 -19.98 -0.66
C GLY A 83 11.65 -18.84 -1.56
N GLU A 84 10.83 -19.17 -2.54
CA GLU A 84 10.11 -18.23 -3.41
C GLU A 84 9.00 -17.44 -2.67
N TRP A 85 9.14 -17.17 -1.37
CA TRP A 85 8.21 -16.33 -0.61
C TRP A 85 8.38 -14.83 -0.93
N GLU A 86 9.53 -14.45 -1.49
CA GLU A 86 9.77 -13.12 -2.06
C GLU A 86 8.76 -12.80 -3.18
N ALA A 87 8.25 -13.82 -3.88
CA ALA A 87 7.24 -13.68 -4.94
C ALA A 87 5.88 -13.18 -4.43
N LEU A 88 5.53 -13.50 -3.19
CA LEU A 88 4.28 -13.07 -2.53
C LEU A 88 4.38 -11.67 -1.91
N CYS A 89 5.60 -11.20 -1.64
CA CYS A 89 5.86 -10.02 -0.78
C CYS A 89 6.43 -8.80 -1.53
N LEU A 90 6.57 -8.87 -2.85
CA LEU A 90 7.08 -7.75 -3.67
C LEU A 90 6.00 -7.07 -4.53
N PRO A 91 4.96 -6.45 -3.96
CA PRO A 91 4.22 -5.42 -4.65
C PRO A 91 4.66 -4.03 -4.15
N ALA A 92 5.52 -3.36 -4.92
CA ALA A 92 5.67 -1.90 -5.08
C ALA A 92 5.49 -0.93 -3.86
N GLY A 93 5.61 -1.40 -2.62
CA GLY A 93 5.44 -0.59 -1.40
C GLY A 93 6.68 0.23 -1.03
N LEU A 94 7.84 -0.07 -1.63
CA LEU A 94 9.14 0.45 -1.23
C LEU A 94 9.70 1.50 -2.22
N GLY A 95 8.92 2.52 -2.58
CA GLY A 95 9.46 3.69 -3.27
C GLY A 95 9.84 3.51 -4.75
N SER A 96 10.35 4.58 -5.35
CA SER A 96 10.50 4.77 -6.81
C SER A 96 11.34 3.69 -7.52
N ALA A 97 12.32 3.08 -6.82
CA ALA A 97 13.21 2.07 -7.40
C ALA A 97 12.46 0.81 -7.87
N HIS A 98 11.37 0.44 -7.17
CA HIS A 98 10.57 -0.74 -7.51
C HIS A 98 9.66 -0.49 -8.72
N LYS A 99 9.55 0.75 -9.20
CA LYS A 99 8.80 1.12 -10.41
C LYS A 99 9.70 1.24 -11.64
N SER A 100 11.00 0.97 -11.50
CA SER A 100 11.92 1.04 -12.63
C SER A 100 11.56 -0.02 -13.67
N ARG A 101 11.75 0.32 -14.95
CA ARG A 101 11.47 -0.60 -16.06
C ARG A 101 12.33 -1.87 -15.97
N GLU A 102 13.59 -1.72 -15.55
CA GLU A 102 14.52 -2.85 -15.40
C GLU A 102 14.06 -3.80 -14.29
N THR A 103 13.69 -3.26 -13.13
CA THR A 103 13.14 -4.07 -12.03
C THR A 103 11.85 -4.76 -12.44
N GLN A 104 10.93 -4.04 -13.09
CA GLN A 104 9.65 -4.62 -13.52
C GLN A 104 9.81 -5.70 -14.58
N ALA A 105 10.72 -5.52 -15.55
CA ALA A 105 11.03 -6.55 -16.53
C ALA A 105 11.58 -7.81 -15.87
N TRP A 106 12.51 -7.66 -14.91
CA TRP A 106 13.05 -8.79 -14.18
C TRP A 106 11.95 -9.51 -13.35
N LEU A 107 11.08 -8.78 -12.65
CA LEU A 107 9.97 -9.37 -11.88
C LEU A 107 8.98 -10.11 -12.79
N LEU A 108 8.66 -9.56 -13.95
CA LEU A 108 7.81 -10.21 -14.96
C LEU A 108 8.40 -11.54 -15.46
N GLU A 109 9.72 -11.58 -15.66
CA GLU A 109 10.42 -12.75 -16.18
C GLU A 109 10.63 -13.85 -15.12
N ASN A 110 10.78 -13.47 -13.85
CA ASN A 110 11.21 -14.39 -12.79
C ASN A 110 10.10 -14.73 -11.77
N LEU A 111 9.07 -13.89 -11.64
CA LEU A 111 8.01 -14.04 -10.64
C LEU A 111 6.63 -14.08 -11.31
N PRO A 112 6.09 -15.27 -11.65
CA PRO A 112 4.84 -15.41 -12.41
C PRO A 112 3.61 -14.82 -11.70
N TYR A 113 3.68 -14.59 -10.39
CA TYR A 113 2.57 -14.10 -9.58
C TYR A 113 2.77 -12.68 -9.01
N HIS A 114 3.74 -11.91 -9.52
CA HIS A 114 3.93 -10.52 -9.08
C HIS A 114 2.71 -9.65 -9.45
N TRP A 115 2.44 -8.65 -8.61
CA TRP A 115 1.43 -7.63 -8.90
C TRP A 115 2.11 -6.44 -9.57
N SER A 116 1.55 -5.95 -10.68
CA SER A 116 2.10 -4.77 -11.32
C SER A 116 1.97 -3.54 -10.39
N PRO A 117 2.93 -2.59 -10.43
CA PRO A 117 2.89 -1.39 -9.61
C PRO A 117 1.68 -0.49 -9.88
N ASP A 118 1.10 -0.59 -11.08
CA ASP A 118 -0.07 0.19 -11.48
C ASP A 118 -1.36 -0.38 -10.87
N LEU A 119 -1.34 -1.65 -10.50
CA LEU A 119 -2.48 -2.35 -9.91
C LEU A 119 -2.46 -2.29 -8.38
N TRP A 120 -1.29 -2.31 -7.74
CA TRP A 120 -1.22 -2.27 -6.29
C TRP A 120 -1.63 -0.89 -5.73
N PRO A 121 -2.55 -0.82 -4.75
CA PRO A 121 -3.00 0.43 -4.20
C PRO A 121 -1.85 1.15 -3.46
N PRO A 122 -1.68 2.46 -3.66
CA PRO A 122 -0.65 3.22 -2.96
C PRO A 122 -0.91 3.17 -1.45
N SER A 123 0.17 3.12 -0.64
CA SER A 123 0.10 3.18 0.83
C SER A 123 -0.76 2.07 1.46
N SER A 124 -0.63 0.83 0.99
CA SER A 124 -1.38 -0.33 1.51
C SER A 124 -0.47 -1.36 2.22
N PRO A 125 0.13 -1.01 3.38
CA PRO A 125 0.92 -1.95 4.17
C PRO A 125 0.08 -3.11 4.72
N ASP A 126 -1.24 -2.90 4.89
CA ASP A 126 -2.15 -3.92 5.42
C ASP A 126 -2.27 -5.16 4.53
N CYS A 127 -1.89 -5.02 3.26
CA CYS A 127 -1.87 -6.07 2.25
C CYS A 127 -0.48 -6.72 2.07
N ASN A 128 0.59 -6.21 2.67
CA ASN A 128 1.93 -6.78 2.52
C ASN A 128 2.35 -7.61 3.75
N PRO A 129 2.55 -8.94 3.63
CA PRO A 129 2.95 -9.79 4.76
C PRO A 129 4.22 -9.33 5.48
N LEU A 130 5.15 -8.70 4.76
CA LEU A 130 6.35 -8.10 5.38
C LEU A 130 5.96 -6.98 6.34
N ASP A 131 5.05 -6.09 5.92
CA ASP A 131 4.68 -4.89 6.68
C ASP A 131 3.73 -5.23 7.84
N TYR A 132 2.69 -6.04 7.60
CA TYR A 132 1.69 -6.29 8.64
C TYR A 132 2.08 -7.37 9.66
N PHE A 133 3.14 -8.15 9.41
CA PHE A 133 3.52 -9.26 10.29
C PHE A 133 5.03 -9.36 10.53
N PHE A 134 5.82 -9.61 9.48
CA PHE A 134 7.22 -10.02 9.66
C PHE A 134 8.06 -8.95 10.35
N TRP A 135 7.96 -7.68 9.92
CA TRP A 135 8.73 -6.59 10.52
C TRP A 135 8.37 -6.37 11.99
N GLY A 136 7.08 -6.36 12.35
CA GLY A 136 6.66 -6.21 13.75
C GLY A 136 7.12 -7.38 14.63
N MET A 137 7.13 -8.61 14.09
CA MET A 137 7.64 -9.76 14.84
C MET A 137 9.16 -9.69 15.03
N VAL A 138 9.92 -9.39 13.99
CA VAL A 138 11.38 -9.30 14.04
C VAL A 138 11.78 -8.16 14.98
N GLU A 139 11.18 -6.98 14.82
CA GLU A 139 11.41 -5.83 15.69
C GLU A 139 11.18 -6.18 17.17
N ASN A 140 10.04 -6.82 17.50
CA ASN A 140 9.72 -7.21 18.87
C ASN A 140 10.71 -8.23 19.46
N LYS A 141 11.37 -9.04 18.63
CA LYS A 141 12.36 -10.01 19.11
C LYS A 141 13.76 -9.41 19.23
N THR A 142 14.22 -8.68 18.21
CA THR A 142 15.55 -8.06 18.23
C THR A 142 15.62 -7.02 19.35
N ASN A 143 14.56 -6.23 19.54
CA ASN A 143 14.54 -5.16 20.54
C ASN A 143 14.39 -5.65 22.00
N LYS A 144 14.34 -6.96 22.26
CA LYS A 144 14.45 -7.52 23.61
C LYS A 144 15.83 -7.26 24.23
N HIS A 145 16.83 -7.03 23.38
CA HIS A 145 18.20 -6.74 23.79
C HIS A 145 18.66 -5.42 23.17
N ALA A 146 19.43 -4.65 23.92
CA ALA A 146 20.04 -3.44 23.41
C ALA A 146 21.20 -3.79 22.46
N HIS A 147 21.25 -3.12 21.32
CA HIS A 147 22.34 -3.24 20.36
C HIS A 147 23.22 -1.98 20.40
N ASN A 148 24.50 -2.16 20.71
CA ASN A 148 25.46 -1.04 20.80
C ASN A 148 26.19 -0.75 19.48
N THR A 149 25.96 -1.59 18.45
CA THR A 149 26.55 -1.42 17.11
C THR A 149 25.53 -1.79 16.03
N LEU A 150 25.71 -1.20 14.85
CA LEU A 150 24.90 -1.52 13.68
C LEU A 150 25.06 -3.00 13.27
N ASP A 151 26.26 -3.55 13.38
CA ASP A 151 26.54 -4.94 13.03
C ASP A 151 25.84 -5.92 13.98
N SER A 152 25.76 -5.60 15.27
CA SER A 152 25.00 -6.40 16.24
C SER A 152 23.51 -6.43 15.91
N LEU A 153 22.92 -5.28 15.54
CA LEU A 153 21.52 -5.21 15.14
C LEU A 153 21.27 -5.98 13.82
N ARG A 154 22.14 -5.81 12.83
CA ARG A 154 22.04 -6.54 11.54
C ARG A 154 22.12 -8.03 11.74
N ALA A 155 23.06 -8.51 12.57
CA ALA A 155 23.22 -9.93 12.88
C ALA A 155 21.95 -10.48 13.54
N ALA A 156 21.38 -9.77 14.50
CA ALA A 156 20.15 -10.18 15.18
C ALA A 156 18.95 -10.24 14.22
N ILE A 157 18.79 -9.26 13.33
CA ILE A 157 17.72 -9.28 12.31
C ILE A 157 17.88 -10.50 11.40
N VAL A 158 19.08 -10.74 10.87
CA VAL A 158 19.35 -11.89 9.98
C VAL A 158 19.11 -13.21 10.69
N GLU A 159 19.55 -13.33 11.94
CA GLU A 159 19.33 -14.52 12.77
C GLU A 159 17.84 -14.78 13.02
N GLU A 160 17.05 -13.75 13.31
CA GLU A 160 15.60 -13.91 13.53
C GLU A 160 14.84 -14.34 12.27
N PHE A 161 15.24 -13.83 11.10
CA PHE A 161 14.69 -14.31 9.83
C PHE A 161 15.14 -15.75 9.53
N ALA A 162 16.41 -16.08 9.72
CA ALA A 162 16.94 -17.43 9.46
C ALA A 162 16.31 -18.50 10.37
N ASN A 163 16.01 -18.15 11.62
CA ASN A 163 15.38 -19.05 12.59
C ASN A 163 13.84 -19.05 12.51
N MET A 164 13.25 -18.32 11.56
CA MET A 164 11.81 -18.25 11.42
C MET A 164 11.24 -19.59 10.94
N LYS A 165 10.29 -20.12 11.70
CA LYS A 165 9.67 -21.41 11.34
C LYS A 165 8.78 -21.27 10.12
N LYS A 166 8.80 -22.28 9.25
CA LYS A 166 8.00 -22.32 8.01
C LYS A 166 6.49 -22.20 8.26
N ASP A 167 5.98 -22.76 9.36
CA ASP A 167 4.56 -22.67 9.72
C ASP A 167 4.13 -21.24 10.04
N VAL A 168 5.02 -20.45 10.67
CA VAL A 168 4.78 -19.03 10.94
C VAL A 168 4.70 -18.24 9.63
N VAL A 169 5.64 -18.49 8.71
CA VAL A 169 5.65 -17.87 7.37
C VAL A 169 4.38 -18.25 6.60
N ALA A 170 4.04 -19.54 6.58
CA ALA A 170 2.84 -20.05 5.91
C ALA A 170 1.57 -19.41 6.45
N LYS A 171 1.45 -19.26 7.79
CA LYS A 171 0.30 -18.65 8.43
C LYS A 171 0.18 -17.16 8.10
N ALA A 172 1.28 -16.42 8.16
CA ALA A 172 1.31 -15.01 7.80
C ALA A 172 0.90 -14.82 6.33
N CYS A 173 1.53 -15.54 5.40
CA CYS A 173 1.18 -15.48 3.97
C CYS A 173 -0.25 -15.97 3.70
N GLY A 174 -0.77 -16.94 4.46
CA GLY A 174 -2.16 -17.40 4.36
C GLY A 174 -3.19 -16.33 4.72
N CYS A 175 -2.82 -15.34 5.54
CA CYS A 175 -3.66 -14.17 5.82
C CYS A 175 -3.72 -13.18 4.66
N PHE A 176 -2.86 -13.27 3.64
CA PHE A 176 -2.83 -12.34 2.52
C PHE A 176 -4.19 -12.29 1.81
N ARG A 177 -4.82 -13.45 1.56
CA ARG A 177 -6.18 -13.53 1.01
C ARG A 177 -7.20 -12.81 1.84
N HIS A 178 -7.20 -13.09 3.13
CA HIS A 178 -8.14 -12.48 4.03
C HIS A 178 -7.98 -10.96 4.04
N CYS A 179 -6.74 -10.44 4.02
CA CYS A 179 -6.48 -9.00 3.95
C CYS A 179 -7.04 -8.39 2.65
N LEU A 180 -6.83 -9.06 1.51
CA LEU A 180 -7.39 -8.62 0.23
C LEU A 180 -8.92 -8.64 0.23
N GLU A 181 -9.53 -9.69 0.76
CA GLU A 181 -10.99 -9.80 0.89
C GLU A 181 -11.58 -8.71 1.81
N MET A 182 -10.89 -8.38 2.90
CA MET A 182 -11.27 -7.27 3.79
C MET A 182 -11.16 -5.91 3.08
N VAL A 183 -10.09 -5.67 2.31
CA VAL A 183 -9.96 -4.43 1.52
C VAL A 183 -11.08 -4.33 0.48
N VAL A 184 -11.43 -5.43 -0.17
CA VAL A 184 -12.56 -5.49 -1.10
C VAL A 184 -13.88 -5.19 -0.38
N ALA A 185 -14.11 -5.78 0.81
CA ALA A 185 -15.30 -5.52 1.61
C ALA A 185 -15.39 -4.07 2.10
N ALA A 186 -14.24 -3.43 2.31
CA ALA A 186 -14.11 -2.04 2.69
C ALA A 186 -14.10 -1.06 1.51
N ASP A 187 -14.36 -1.52 0.27
CA ASP A 187 -14.32 -0.72 -0.96
C ASP A 187 -12.98 0.02 -1.14
N GLY A 188 -11.88 -0.64 -0.77
CA GLY A 188 -10.53 -0.08 -0.83
C GLY A 188 -10.15 0.84 0.33
N SER A 189 -10.99 0.98 1.35
CA SER A 189 -10.67 1.72 2.57
C SER A 189 -9.69 0.95 3.47
N TYR A 190 -9.12 1.66 4.46
CA TYR A 190 -8.29 1.08 5.51
C TYR A 190 -9.03 -0.05 6.25
N ILE A 191 -8.29 -1.08 6.64
CA ILE A 191 -8.79 -2.23 7.39
C ILE A 191 -8.14 -2.26 8.78
N GLU A 192 -8.95 -2.43 9.83
CA GLU A 192 -8.44 -2.72 11.17
C GLU A 192 -8.28 -4.24 11.34
N LYS A 193 -7.19 -4.66 11.99
CA LYS A 193 -6.90 -6.07 12.32
C LYS A 193 -7.11 -6.36 13.79
#